data_AF-A0A0D3RL71-F1
#
_entry.id   AF-A0A0D3RL71-F1
#
_cell.length_a   1.000
_cell.length_b   1.000
_cell.length_c   1.000
_cell.angle_alpha   90.00
_cell.angle_beta   90.00
_cell.angle_gamma   90.00
#
_symmetry.space_group_name_H-M   'P 1'
#
loop_
_entity.id
_entity.type
_entity.pdbx_description
1 polymer ?
#
loop_
_entity_poly.entity_id
_entity_poly.type
_entity_poly.pdbx_seq_one_letter_code
_entity_poly.pdbx_strand_id
1 'polypeptide(L)'
;MNDLKILINDHKINHQKLEKLVISLWEKLRVVNFWVISKGFKKNAMLFECFKLNYSDESNKQLLNIEIQINNENFGYLFNELFKNFTQFDLRQFQNIKSKYAKNIFRLLKCYEDVSFSDHRGNIVNKHGHTLLAYKYDIEGFKNFIGSPKMNFSHIENQILIPACQELSNYVYCDKERDTPNN
;
A
#
# COMPACT_ATOMS: atom_id res chain seq x y z
N MET A 1 7.12 14.08 -12.53
CA MET A 1 8.07 14.31 -11.41
C MET A 1 7.45 15.04 -10.22
N ASN A 2 6.52 15.99 -10.43
CA ASN A 2 5.85 16.68 -9.33
C ASN A 2 5.05 15.71 -8.44
N ASP A 3 4.41 14.70 -9.04
CA ASP A 3 3.67 13.67 -8.31
C ASP A 3 4.55 12.85 -7.38
N LEU A 4 5.80 12.55 -7.77
CA LEU A 4 6.74 11.83 -6.90
C LEU A 4 7.16 12.70 -5.70
N LYS A 5 7.33 14.01 -5.90
CA LYS A 5 7.63 14.95 -4.79
C LYS A 5 6.47 15.07 -3.81
N ILE A 6 5.24 15.08 -4.32
CA ILE A 6 4.03 15.00 -3.51
C ILE A 6 3.99 13.67 -2.76
N LEU A 7 4.30 12.56 -3.46
CA LEU A 7 4.22 11.22 -2.90
C LEU A 7 5.20 10.94 -1.76
N ILE A 8 6.42 11.47 -1.86
CA ILE A 8 7.42 11.39 -0.79
C ILE A 8 7.22 12.43 0.31
N ASN A 9 6.23 13.33 0.16
CA ASN A 9 5.97 14.45 1.06
C ASN A 9 7.20 15.34 1.32
N ASP A 10 8.03 15.55 0.28
CA ASP A 10 9.22 16.42 0.32
C ASP A 10 9.30 17.24 -0.97
N HIS A 11 8.64 18.40 -0.95
CA HIS A 11 8.58 19.31 -2.10
C HIS A 11 9.93 20.00 -2.39
N LYS A 12 10.86 20.02 -1.43
CA LYS A 12 12.16 20.71 -1.54
C LYS A 12 13.29 19.77 -1.96
N ILE A 13 13.03 18.48 -2.15
CA ILE A 13 14.05 17.54 -2.59
C ILE A 13 14.68 17.97 -3.92
N ASN A 14 16.01 17.96 -3.98
CA ASN A 14 16.75 18.22 -5.20
C ASN A 14 16.82 16.96 -6.09
N HIS A 15 17.15 17.17 -7.37
CA HIS A 15 17.15 16.10 -8.37
C HIS A 15 18.11 14.95 -8.04
N GLN A 16 19.33 15.26 -7.58
CA GLN A 16 20.33 14.24 -7.25
C GLN A 16 19.93 13.36 -6.06
N LYS A 17 19.35 13.96 -5.02
CA LYS A 17 18.87 13.24 -3.83
C LYS A 17 17.66 12.38 -4.20
N LEU A 18 16.76 12.90 -5.02
CA LEU A 18 15.62 12.14 -5.52
C LEU A 18 16.05 10.94 -6.35
N GLU A 19 16.99 11.12 -7.27
CA GLU A 19 17.54 10.03 -8.08
C GLU A 19 18.19 8.95 -7.21
N LYS A 20 19.02 9.32 -6.23
CA LYS A 20 19.61 8.36 -5.28
C LYS A 20 18.56 7.57 -4.50
N LEU A 21 17.48 8.23 -4.07
CA LEU A 21 16.36 7.55 -3.40
C LEU A 21 15.66 6.56 -4.32
N VAL A 22 15.41 6.97 -5.56
CA VAL A 22 14.77 6.16 -6.59
C VAL A 22 15.60 4.92 -6.93
N ILE A 23 16.92 5.07 -7.09
CA ILE A 23 17.84 3.95 -7.28
C ILE A 23 17.85 3.02 -6.05
N SER A 24 17.89 3.59 -4.84
CA SER A 24 17.86 2.80 -3.60
C SER A 24 16.55 2.03 -3.43
N LEU A 25 15.44 2.59 -3.93
CA LEU A 25 14.16 1.90 -3.97
C LEU A 25 14.21 0.74 -4.95
N TRP A 26 14.74 0.95 -6.16
CA TRP A 26 14.90 -0.11 -7.15
C TRP A 26 15.74 -1.28 -6.63
N GLU A 27 16.87 -1.03 -5.96
CA GLU A 27 17.70 -2.09 -5.40
C GLU A 27 16.96 -2.95 -4.37
N LYS A 28 15.97 -2.39 -3.67
CA LYS A 28 15.11 -3.16 -2.75
C LYS A 28 13.99 -3.90 -3.48
N LEU A 29 13.51 -3.39 -4.61
CA LEU A 29 12.40 -3.97 -5.36
C LEU A 29 12.86 -5.05 -6.34
N ARG A 30 14.04 -4.93 -6.93
CA ARG A 30 14.57 -5.85 -7.95
C ARG A 30 14.74 -7.28 -7.44
N VAL A 31 14.87 -7.45 -6.12
CA VAL A 31 15.04 -8.78 -5.49
C VAL A 31 13.70 -9.48 -5.25
N VAL A 32 12.58 -8.78 -5.45
CA VAL A 32 11.24 -9.34 -5.25
C VAL A 32 10.98 -10.37 -6.35
N ASN A 33 10.91 -11.63 -5.95
CA ASN A 33 10.61 -12.76 -6.81
C ASN A 33 9.63 -13.70 -6.13
N PHE A 34 8.92 -14.48 -6.95
CA PHE A 34 7.98 -15.49 -6.48
C PHE A 34 8.20 -16.79 -7.22
N TRP A 35 7.95 -17.89 -6.52
CA TRP A 35 7.86 -19.20 -7.13
C TRP A 35 6.49 -19.36 -7.79
N VAL A 36 6.47 -19.42 -9.12
CA VAL A 36 5.28 -19.76 -9.90
C VAL A 36 5.25 -21.27 -10.05
N ILE A 37 4.18 -21.88 -9.54
CA ILE A 37 3.95 -23.33 -9.57
C ILE A 37 2.79 -23.60 -10.52
N SER A 38 2.97 -24.53 -11.43
CA SER A 38 1.97 -24.94 -12.41
C SER A 38 2.13 -26.41 -12.75
N LYS A 39 1.18 -26.98 -13.50
CA LYS A 39 1.23 -28.39 -13.87
C LYS A 39 2.49 -28.66 -14.72
N GLY A 40 3.43 -29.41 -14.16
CA GLY A 40 4.65 -29.83 -14.84
C GLY A 40 5.85 -28.88 -14.72
N PHE A 41 5.73 -27.73 -14.05
CA PHE A 41 6.89 -26.87 -13.79
C PHE A 41 6.79 -26.04 -12.51
N LYS A 42 7.97 -25.67 -12.00
CA LYS A 42 8.16 -24.67 -10.96
C LYS A 42 9.25 -23.72 -11.43
N LYS A 43 8.92 -22.43 -11.57
CA LYS A 43 9.89 -21.40 -11.98
C LYS A 43 9.93 -20.28 -10.96
N ASN A 44 11.12 -19.71 -10.74
CA ASN A 44 11.26 -18.47 -9.97
C ASN A 44 11.19 -17.30 -10.96
N ALA A 45 10.28 -16.37 -10.73
CA ALA A 45 10.07 -15.21 -11.59
C ALA A 45 10.19 -13.91 -10.78
N MET A 46 10.95 -12.96 -11.32
CA MET A 46 11.06 -11.60 -10.77
C MET A 46 9.75 -10.84 -11.00
N LEU A 47 9.31 -10.07 -10.00
CA LEU A 47 8.07 -9.29 -10.08
C LEU A 47 8.18 -8.17 -11.12
N PHE A 48 9.32 -7.50 -11.15
CA PHE A 48 9.62 -6.41 -12.07
C PHE A 48 10.59 -6.88 -13.14
N GLU A 49 10.27 -6.56 -14.39
CA GLU A 49 11.05 -6.90 -15.56
C GLU A 49 12.02 -5.78 -15.94
N CYS A 50 11.57 -4.52 -15.82
CA CYS A 50 12.37 -3.36 -16.19
C CYS A 50 12.20 -2.21 -15.20
N PHE A 51 13.29 -1.47 -15.02
CA PHE A 51 13.30 -0.19 -14.31
C PHE A 51 14.22 0.76 -15.07
N LYS A 52 13.65 1.84 -15.59
CA LYS A 52 14.35 2.79 -16.44
C LYS A 52 14.18 4.21 -15.92
N LEU A 53 15.29 4.93 -15.85
CA LEU A 53 15.34 6.35 -15.55
C LEU A 53 15.47 7.11 -16.87
N ASN A 54 14.54 8.02 -17.13
CA ASN A 54 14.58 8.88 -18.30
C ASN A 54 15.00 10.29 -17.89
N TYR A 55 16.01 10.83 -18.55
CA TYR A 55 16.60 12.13 -18.26
C TYR A 55 16.26 13.16 -19.36
N SER A 56 16.43 14.45 -19.05
CA SER A 56 16.17 15.56 -19.97
C SER A 56 17.08 15.58 -21.19
N ASP A 57 18.26 15.02 -21.04
CA ASP A 57 19.36 15.07 -21.98
C ASP A 57 20.34 13.95 -21.68
N GLU A 58 21.30 13.75 -22.60
CA GLU A 58 22.36 12.73 -22.49
C GLU A 58 23.34 13.01 -21.34
N SER A 59 23.34 14.23 -20.77
CA SER A 59 24.17 14.57 -19.62
C SER A 59 23.59 14.08 -18.29
N ASN A 60 22.39 13.47 -18.32
CA ASN A 60 21.70 12.87 -17.17
C ASN A 60 21.54 13.83 -15.97
N LYS A 61 21.46 15.15 -16.21
CA LYS A 61 21.42 16.15 -15.13
C LYS A 61 20.06 16.26 -14.47
N GLN A 62 18.99 16.02 -15.21
CA GLN A 62 17.62 16.17 -14.71
C GLN A 62 16.79 14.94 -15.02
N LEU A 63 16.45 14.18 -13.98
CA LEU A 63 15.52 13.06 -14.06
C LEU A 63 14.11 13.58 -14.41
N LEU A 64 13.55 13.13 -15.53
CA LEU A 64 12.21 13.50 -16.02
C LEU A 64 11.14 12.58 -15.45
N ASN A 65 11.31 11.28 -15.68
CA ASN A 65 10.35 10.26 -15.25
C ASN A 65 11.04 8.91 -15.03
N ILE A 66 10.28 8.00 -14.45
CA ILE A 66 10.68 6.62 -14.17
C ILE A 66 9.69 5.73 -14.92
N GLU A 67 10.20 4.75 -15.63
CA GLU A 67 9.41 3.70 -16.23
C GLU A 67 9.68 2.39 -15.47
N ILE A 68 8.62 1.73 -15.03
CA ILE A 68 8.69 0.45 -14.34
C ILE A 68 7.82 -0.53 -15.12
N GLN A 69 8.41 -1.63 -15.57
CA GLN A 69 7.66 -2.70 -16.24
C GLN A 69 7.57 -3.88 -15.30
N ILE A 70 6.34 -4.35 -15.12
CA ILE A 70 6.04 -5.57 -14.39
C ILE A 70 6.29 -6.74 -15.34
N ASN A 71 6.72 -7.87 -14.79
CA ASN A 71 6.73 -9.12 -15.51
C ASN A 71 5.28 -9.55 -15.79
N ASN A 72 4.73 -9.04 -16.89
CA ASN A 72 3.31 -9.18 -17.23
C ASN A 72 2.91 -10.63 -17.52
N GLU A 73 3.84 -11.42 -18.09
CA GLU A 73 3.62 -12.85 -18.34
C GLU A 73 3.26 -13.60 -17.05
N ASN A 74 3.92 -13.28 -15.94
CA ASN A 74 3.76 -14.01 -14.69
C ASN A 74 2.84 -13.31 -13.68
N PHE A 75 2.75 -11.98 -13.73
CA PHE A 75 2.12 -11.20 -12.66
C PHE A 75 1.17 -10.10 -13.16
N GLY A 76 0.92 -9.98 -14.47
CA GLY A 76 0.04 -8.93 -15.01
C GLY A 76 -1.36 -8.94 -14.38
N TYR A 77 -1.88 -10.12 -14.03
CA TYR A 77 -3.16 -10.28 -13.35
C TYR A 77 -3.18 -9.65 -11.94
N LEU A 78 -2.08 -9.71 -11.18
CA LEU A 78 -2.00 -9.13 -9.83
C LEU A 78 -2.23 -7.62 -9.87
N PHE A 79 -1.68 -6.97 -10.89
CA PHE A 79 -1.77 -5.52 -11.02
C PHE A 79 -3.14 -5.06 -11.54
N ASN A 80 -3.74 -5.82 -12.45
CA ASN A 80 -5.12 -5.57 -12.89
C ASN A 80 -6.13 -5.65 -11.74
N GLU A 81 -5.84 -6.43 -10.69
CA GLU A 81 -6.63 -6.46 -9.46
C GLU A 81 -6.20 -5.36 -8.46
N LEU A 82 -4.91 -5.06 -8.31
CA LEU A 82 -4.41 -3.96 -7.48
C LEU A 82 -4.99 -2.60 -7.89
N PHE A 83 -5.01 -2.28 -9.19
CA PHE A 83 -5.52 -0.99 -9.67
C PHE A 83 -7.04 -0.84 -9.57
N LYS A 84 -7.78 -1.95 -9.44
CA LYS A 84 -9.22 -1.91 -9.16
C LYS A 84 -9.53 -1.54 -7.71
N ASN A 85 -8.59 -1.80 -6.80
CA ASN A 85 -8.79 -1.79 -5.35
C ASN A 85 -7.94 -0.73 -4.61
N PHE A 86 -7.02 -0.05 -5.29
CA PHE A 86 -6.18 0.99 -4.68
C PHE A 86 -6.36 2.32 -5.40
N THR A 87 -7.04 3.27 -4.77
CA THR A 87 -7.33 4.56 -5.36
C THR A 87 -6.22 5.59 -5.05
N GLN A 88 -6.10 6.63 -5.88
CA GLN A 88 -5.20 7.77 -5.60
C GLN A 88 -5.55 8.46 -4.26
N PHE A 89 -6.80 8.31 -3.81
CA PHE A 89 -7.29 8.82 -2.53
C PHE A 89 -6.70 8.05 -1.33
N ASP A 90 -6.67 6.72 -1.40
CA ASP A 90 -6.06 5.86 -0.37
C ASP A 90 -4.56 6.17 -0.18
N LEU A 91 -3.89 6.49 -1.28
CA LEU A 91 -2.48 6.86 -1.28
C LEU A 91 -2.22 8.20 -0.57
N ARG A 92 -3.09 9.19 -0.74
CA ARG A 92 -2.99 10.48 -0.03
C ARG A 92 -3.27 10.33 1.46
N GLN A 93 -4.30 9.55 1.83
CA GLN A 93 -4.56 9.24 3.24
C GLN A 93 -3.35 8.53 3.87
N PHE A 94 -2.81 7.51 3.19
CA PHE A 94 -1.66 6.75 3.65
C PHE A 94 -0.40 7.60 3.87
N GLN A 95 -0.16 8.60 3.04
CA GLN A 95 0.98 9.51 3.17
C GLN A 95 0.90 10.41 4.41
N ASN A 96 -0.31 10.82 4.78
CA ASN A 96 -0.52 11.72 5.91
C ASN A 96 -0.39 11.01 7.27
N ILE A 97 -0.57 9.69 7.30
CA ILE A 97 -0.27 8.87 8.48
C ILE A 97 1.24 8.96 8.76
N LYS A 98 1.62 9.24 10.01
CA LYS A 98 3.01 9.37 10.46
C LYS A 98 3.52 8.08 11.08
N SER A 99 2.72 7.43 11.92
CA SER A 99 3.16 6.21 12.60
C SER A 99 3.33 5.04 11.63
N LYS A 100 4.48 4.36 11.72
CA LYS A 100 4.72 3.08 11.02
C LYS A 100 3.62 2.06 11.34
N TYR A 101 3.20 2.00 12.60
CA TYR A 101 2.20 1.05 13.05
C TYR A 101 0.80 1.42 12.55
N ALA A 102 0.43 2.70 12.57
CA ALA A 102 -0.81 3.16 11.97
C ALA A 102 -0.85 2.89 10.46
N LYS A 103 0.27 3.05 9.75
CA LYS A 103 0.38 2.68 8.33
C LYS A 103 0.12 1.20 8.09
N ASN A 104 0.70 0.32 8.92
CA ASN A 104 0.49 -1.11 8.80
C ASN A 104 -0.97 -1.49 9.06
N ILE A 105 -1.59 -0.91 10.09
CA ILE A 105 -3.00 -1.16 10.43
C ILE A 105 -3.93 -0.58 9.36
N PHE A 106 -3.67 0.62 8.84
CA PHE A 106 -4.42 1.20 7.73
C PHE A 106 -4.40 0.30 6.50
N ARG A 107 -3.22 -0.17 6.09
CA ARG A 107 -3.07 -1.12 4.97
C ARG A 107 -3.89 -2.38 5.20
N LEU A 108 -3.84 -2.92 6.43
CA LEU A 108 -4.62 -4.10 6.79
C LEU A 108 -6.11 -3.84 6.60
N LEU A 109 -6.63 -2.76 7.19
CA LEU A 109 -8.05 -2.41 7.12
C LEU A 109 -8.50 -2.15 5.68
N LYS A 110 -7.72 -1.42 4.89
CA LYS A 110 -8.01 -1.15 3.47
C LYS A 110 -8.11 -2.42 2.64
N CYS A 111 -7.22 -3.40 2.85
CA CYS A 111 -7.32 -4.69 2.15
C CYS A 111 -8.63 -5.45 2.43
N TYR A 112 -9.34 -5.12 3.52
CA TYR A 112 -10.65 -5.69 3.85
C TYR A 112 -11.82 -4.75 3.57
N GLU A 113 -11.60 -3.53 3.06
CA GLU A 113 -12.68 -2.61 2.72
C GLU A 113 -13.39 -3.06 1.43
N ASP A 114 -12.64 -3.44 0.40
CA ASP A 114 -13.16 -3.85 -0.92
C ASP A 114 -13.93 -5.17 -0.94
N VAL A 115 -13.84 -5.97 0.13
CA VAL A 115 -14.65 -7.18 0.25
C VAL A 115 -16.08 -6.86 0.69
N SER A 116 -16.38 -5.62 1.08
CA SER A 116 -17.61 -5.22 1.76
C SER A 116 -18.60 -4.49 0.85
N PHE A 117 -19.71 -5.15 0.49
CA PHE A 117 -20.87 -4.63 -0.22
C PHE A 117 -21.97 -4.22 0.76
N SER A 118 -22.79 -3.23 0.44
CA SER A 118 -24.02 -2.99 1.20
C SER A 118 -25.11 -3.95 0.72
N ASP A 119 -25.74 -4.70 1.63
CA ASP A 119 -26.96 -5.44 1.30
C ASP A 119 -28.13 -4.46 1.02
N HIS A 120 -29.25 -4.98 0.53
CA HIS A 120 -30.47 -4.22 0.25
C HIS A 120 -31.08 -3.53 1.49
N ARG A 121 -30.52 -3.76 2.69
CA ARG A 121 -30.92 -3.16 3.97
C ARG A 121 -29.86 -2.19 4.50
N GLY A 122 -28.80 -1.91 3.74
CA GLY A 122 -27.72 -1.01 4.13
C GLY A 122 -26.68 -1.63 5.07
N ASN A 123 -26.71 -2.95 5.28
CA ASN A 123 -25.69 -3.64 6.09
C ASN A 123 -24.44 -3.90 5.27
N ILE A 124 -23.27 -3.66 5.85
CA ILE A 124 -22.00 -4.00 5.21
C ILE A 124 -21.77 -5.53 5.29
N VAL A 125 -21.82 -6.21 4.15
CA VAL A 125 -21.67 -7.65 3.95
C VAL A 125 -20.49 -7.96 3.05
N ASN A 126 -19.81 -9.08 3.21
CA ASN A 126 -18.75 -9.46 2.28
C ASN A 126 -19.30 -10.01 0.94
N LYS A 127 -18.43 -10.28 -0.06
CA LYS A 127 -18.80 -10.93 -1.34
C LYS A 127 -19.54 -12.28 -1.23
N HIS A 128 -19.62 -12.85 -0.04
CA HIS A 128 -20.32 -14.10 0.29
C HIS A 128 -21.59 -13.88 1.13
N GLY A 129 -22.03 -12.62 1.33
CA GLY A 129 -23.28 -12.28 2.00
C GLY A 129 -23.22 -12.29 3.54
N HIS A 130 -22.02 -12.32 4.14
CA HIS A 130 -21.86 -12.29 5.60
C HIS A 130 -21.57 -10.86 6.10
N THR A 131 -22.29 -10.38 7.10
CA THR A 131 -21.99 -9.12 7.81
C THR A 131 -20.52 -9.07 8.25
N LEU A 132 -19.82 -7.95 7.99
CA LEU A 132 -18.38 -7.72 8.26
C LEU A 132 -17.78 -8.72 9.26
N LEU A 133 -17.15 -9.76 8.73
CA LEU A 133 -16.48 -10.79 9.53
C LEU A 133 -15.23 -10.15 10.13
N ALA A 134 -15.19 -10.05 11.45
CA ALA A 134 -14.00 -9.67 12.20
C ALA A 134 -12.76 -10.35 11.61
N TYR A 135 -11.74 -9.57 11.25
CA TYR A 135 -10.48 -10.12 10.80
C TYR A 135 -9.79 -10.83 11.97
N LYS A 136 -9.87 -12.16 12.00
CA LYS A 136 -9.43 -12.99 13.11
C LYS A 136 -8.04 -13.54 12.81
N TYR A 137 -7.04 -12.98 13.47
CA TYR A 137 -5.68 -13.54 13.51
C TYR A 137 -5.41 -14.16 14.87
N ASP A 138 -4.52 -15.16 14.91
CA ASP A 138 -3.86 -15.46 16.17
C ASP A 138 -2.91 -14.30 16.54
N ILE A 139 -2.63 -14.17 17.82
CA ILE A 139 -1.82 -13.06 18.32
C ILE A 139 -0.40 -13.08 17.73
N GLU A 140 0.10 -14.26 17.36
CA GLU A 140 1.43 -14.44 16.78
C GLU A 140 1.51 -13.90 15.35
N GLY A 141 0.55 -14.24 14.50
CA GLY A 141 0.49 -13.72 13.15
C GLY A 141 0.22 -12.22 13.13
N PHE A 142 -0.55 -11.68 14.08
CA PHE A 142 -0.69 -10.23 14.24
C PHE A 142 0.65 -9.57 14.59
N LYS A 143 1.39 -10.13 15.56
CA LYS A 143 2.73 -9.65 15.95
C LYS A 143 3.72 -9.69 14.78
N ASN A 144 3.69 -10.75 13.99
CA ASN A 144 4.51 -10.87 12.78
C ASN A 144 4.13 -9.81 11.75
N PHE A 145 2.84 -9.60 11.52
CA PHE A 145 2.32 -8.60 10.59
C PHE A 145 2.75 -7.16 10.95
N ILE A 146 2.64 -6.76 12.22
CA ILE A 146 3.07 -5.43 12.66
C ILE A 146 4.61 -5.30 12.78
N GLY A 147 5.35 -6.40 12.60
CA GLY A 147 6.81 -6.44 12.68
C GLY A 147 7.35 -6.41 14.12
N SER A 148 6.57 -6.89 15.09
CA SER A 148 6.91 -6.90 16.52
C SER A 148 6.68 -8.29 17.16
N PRO A 149 7.35 -9.35 16.68
CA PRO A 149 7.09 -10.75 17.08
C PRO A 149 7.25 -11.04 18.58
N LYS A 150 8.11 -10.28 19.28
CA LYS A 150 8.49 -10.54 20.68
C LYS A 150 7.69 -9.73 21.71
N MET A 151 6.86 -8.79 21.28
CA MET A 151 6.17 -7.87 22.20
C MET A 151 5.01 -8.59 22.92
N ASN A 152 4.75 -8.25 24.19
CA ASN A 152 3.59 -8.76 24.91
C ASN A 152 2.33 -7.96 24.53
N PHE A 153 1.14 -8.52 24.81
CA PHE A 153 -0.11 -7.90 24.36
C PHE A 153 -0.36 -6.53 25.00
N SER A 154 -0.11 -6.36 26.30
CA SER A 154 -0.31 -5.07 26.98
C SER A 154 0.54 -3.94 26.38
N HIS A 155 1.78 -4.25 25.96
CA HIS A 155 2.64 -3.29 25.29
C HIS A 155 2.17 -3.03 23.85
N ILE A 156 1.69 -4.06 23.14
CA ILE A 156 1.08 -3.90 21.81
C ILE A 156 -0.14 -2.98 21.91
N GLU A 157 -1.02 -3.21 22.89
CA GLU A 157 -2.22 -2.41 23.09
C GLU A 157 -1.86 -0.93 23.35
N ASN A 158 -1.02 -0.68 24.35
CA ASN A 158 -0.72 0.68 24.79
C ASN A 158 0.22 1.47 23.87
N GLN A 159 1.17 0.80 23.19
CA GLN A 159 2.19 1.47 22.39
C GLN A 159 1.93 1.43 20.88
N ILE A 160 1.08 0.51 20.42
CA ILE A 160 0.83 0.28 18.99
C ILE A 160 -0.64 0.52 18.67
N LEU A 161 -1.55 -0.25 19.26
CA LEU A 161 -2.97 -0.22 18.88
C LEU A 161 -3.63 1.10 19.25
N ILE A 162 -3.55 1.53 20.51
CA ILE A 162 -4.21 2.76 20.97
C ILE A 162 -3.72 3.99 20.19
N PRO A 163 -2.40 4.25 20.08
CA PRO A 163 -1.91 5.41 19.33
C PRO A 163 -2.25 5.32 17.83
N ALA A 164 -2.19 4.13 17.23
CA ALA A 164 -2.56 3.95 15.84
C ALA A 164 -4.04 4.23 15.60
N CYS A 165 -4.94 3.71 16.45
CA CYS A 165 -6.37 3.97 16.32
C CYS A 165 -6.70 5.46 16.49
N GLN A 166 -6.05 6.16 17.42
CA GLN A 166 -6.20 7.61 17.59
C GLN A 166 -5.74 8.41 16.38
N GLU A 167 -4.63 7.99 15.75
CA GLU A 167 -4.17 8.64 14.52
C GLU A 167 -5.13 8.37 13.36
N LEU A 168 -5.59 7.13 13.22
CA LEU A 168 -6.48 6.69 12.15
C LEU A 168 -7.89 7.26 12.26
N SER A 169 -8.41 7.52 13.47
CA SER A 169 -9.76 8.09 13.65
C SER A 169 -9.92 9.45 12.96
N ASN A 170 -8.83 10.20 12.79
CA ASN A 170 -8.83 11.49 12.08
C ASN A 170 -9.07 11.34 10.57
N TYR A 171 -8.90 10.14 10.01
CA TYR A 171 -9.06 9.87 8.58
C TYR A 171 -10.36 9.12 8.25
N VAL A 172 -10.91 8.35 9.19
CA VAL A 172 -12.14 7.56 9.01
C VAL A 172 -13.42 8.43 8.97
N TYR A 173 -13.38 9.65 9.54
CA TYR A 173 -14.56 10.54 9.60
C TYR A 173 -14.65 11.61 8.51
N CYS A 174 -13.57 11.90 7.77
CA CYS A 174 -13.56 12.96 6.74
C CYS A 174 -14.26 12.59 5.42
N ASP A 175 -14.75 11.36 5.28
CA ASP A 175 -15.41 10.89 4.05
C ASP A 175 -16.94 10.93 4.14
N LYS A 176 -17.51 11.09 5.33
CA LYS A 176 -18.98 11.18 5.49
C LYS A 176 -19.57 12.57 5.24
N GLU A 177 -18.75 13.62 5.25
CA GLU A 177 -19.22 15.02 5.12
C GLU A 177 -19.06 15.60 3.70
N ARG A 178 -18.55 14.83 2.74
CA ARG A 178 -18.33 15.31 1.36
C ARG A 178 -19.38 14.84 0.33
N ASP A 179 -20.33 14.01 0.75
CA ASP A 179 -21.39 13.46 -0.10
C ASP A 179 -22.80 14.00 0.20
N THR A 180 -22.95 15.10 0.96
CA THR A 180 -24.22 15.83 1.00
C THR A 180 -24.25 16.83 -0.16
N PRO A 181 -25.17 16.69 -1.14
CA PRO A 181 -25.40 17.76 -2.11
C PRO A 181 -25.88 18.98 -1.33
N ASN A 182 -25.22 20.12 -1.52
CA ASN A 182 -25.80 21.40 -1.12
C ASN A 182 -27.12 21.57 -1.89
N ASN A 183 -28.23 21.56 -1.16
CA ASN A 183 -29.54 22.01 -1.63
C ASN A 183 -29.49 23.48 -2.07
#